data_AF-A0A2G2LT69-F1
#
_entry.id   AF-A0A2G2LT69-F1
#
_cell.length_a   1.000
_cell.length_b   1.000
_cell.length_c   1.000
_cell.angle_alpha   90.00
_cell.angle_beta   90.00
_cell.angle_gamma   90.00
#
_symmetry.space_group_name_H-M   'P 1'
#
loop_
_entity.id
_entity.type
_entity.pdbx_description
1 polymer ?
#
loop_
_entity_poly.entity_id
_entity_poly.type
_entity_poly.pdbx_seq_one_letter_code
_entity_poly.pdbx_strand_id
1 'polypeptide(L)'
;MLRTPALVITLVFALIMVGLLYVAKYQHPPVPGVLLPKIPQTILIDADQLSDTLEHGPWVSPGLDGPVLYKVGYRSCPDCISFERTEFSDMHAAGVDTRVILYARRKFSTAPERAVIADLACTREWPIYERWMSDVEGAYYFNYGVPPAPETSKQRSACLEWGRIVRDRLGQIMARNGWNMEVPALFWKNKAGEWRFFLGDDERGKRLIRRELGVPLK
;
A
#
# COMPACT_ATOMS: atom_id res chain seq x y z
N MET A 1 52.39 -20.63 -7.47
CA MET A 1 52.37 -19.16 -7.33
C MET A 1 51.60 -18.57 -8.50
N LEU A 2 50.78 -17.52 -8.26
CA LEU A 2 49.76 -16.91 -9.14
C LEU A 2 48.50 -17.81 -9.34
N ARG A 3 47.24 -17.43 -9.11
CA ARG A 3 46.53 -16.12 -9.03
C ARG A 3 45.32 -16.20 -8.07
N THR A 4 45.51 -16.05 -6.76
CA THR A 4 44.38 -15.96 -5.81
C THR A 4 43.83 -14.54 -5.55
N PRO A 5 44.61 -13.44 -5.61
CA PRO A 5 44.08 -12.13 -5.21
C PRO A 5 43.13 -11.53 -6.25
N ALA A 6 43.33 -11.83 -7.54
CA ALA A 6 42.47 -11.33 -8.60
C ALA A 6 41.03 -11.87 -8.47
N LEU A 7 40.88 -13.16 -8.15
CA LEU A 7 39.57 -13.81 -8.06
C LEU A 7 38.73 -13.27 -6.89
N VAL A 8 39.39 -13.00 -5.74
CA VAL A 8 38.74 -12.42 -4.56
C VAL A 8 38.26 -11.00 -4.86
N ILE A 9 39.08 -10.19 -5.55
CA ILE A 9 38.68 -8.83 -5.95
C ILE A 9 37.49 -8.87 -6.92
N THR A 10 37.48 -9.79 -7.89
CA THR A 10 36.35 -9.93 -8.82
C THR A 10 35.07 -10.35 -8.12
N LEU A 11 35.14 -11.26 -7.14
CA LEU A 11 33.98 -11.73 -6.36
C LEU A 11 33.41 -10.63 -5.45
N VAL A 12 34.27 -9.87 -4.77
CA VAL A 12 33.84 -8.74 -3.94
C VAL A 12 33.20 -7.65 -4.81
N PHE A 13 33.80 -7.33 -5.95
CA PHE A 13 33.23 -6.36 -6.89
C PHE A 13 31.88 -6.83 -7.45
N ALA A 14 31.75 -8.11 -7.80
CA ALA A 14 30.48 -8.69 -8.24
C ALA A 14 29.41 -8.62 -7.15
N LEU A 15 29.74 -8.91 -5.89
CA LEU A 15 28.81 -8.80 -4.76
C LEU A 15 28.39 -7.35 -4.49
N ILE A 16 29.32 -6.38 -4.58
CA ILE A 16 29.00 -4.95 -4.47
C ILE A 16 28.08 -4.53 -5.60
N MET A 17 28.36 -4.94 -6.84
CA MET A 17 27.52 -4.62 -7.99
C MET A 17 26.12 -5.25 -7.89
N VAL A 18 26.03 -6.49 -7.40
CA VAL A 18 24.72 -7.14 -7.12
C VAL A 18 23.99 -6.39 -6.00
N GLY A 19 24.69 -5.97 -4.94
CA GLY A 19 24.11 -5.16 -3.86
C GLY A 19 23.63 -3.79 -4.35
N LEU A 20 24.39 -3.12 -5.22
CA LEU A 20 24.00 -1.85 -5.84
C LEU A 20 22.83 -2.01 -6.81
N LEU A 21 22.80 -3.08 -7.60
CA LEU A 21 21.67 -3.40 -8.48
C LEU A 21 20.42 -3.77 -7.66
N TYR A 22 20.59 -4.46 -6.54
CA TYR A 22 19.52 -4.74 -5.60
C TYR A 22 18.98 -3.43 -5.01
N VAL A 23 19.86 -2.56 -4.52
CA VAL A 23 19.47 -1.22 -4.03
C VAL A 23 18.80 -0.40 -5.13
N ALA A 24 19.35 -0.31 -6.33
CA ALA A 24 18.75 0.48 -7.41
C ALA A 24 17.39 -0.09 -7.88
N LYS A 25 17.19 -1.40 -7.82
CA LYS A 25 15.94 -2.06 -8.21
C LYS A 25 14.86 -1.97 -7.12
N TYR A 26 15.26 -2.01 -5.84
CA TYR A 26 14.33 -2.13 -4.72
C TYR A 26 14.23 -0.88 -3.83
N GLN A 27 15.23 0.01 -3.86
CA GLN A 27 15.15 1.37 -3.32
C GLN A 27 14.99 2.33 -4.49
N HIS A 28 13.75 2.68 -4.82
CA HIS A 28 13.51 3.73 -5.81
C HIS A 28 14.09 5.05 -5.28
N PRO A 29 14.97 5.75 -6.03
CA PRO A 29 15.38 7.09 -5.65
C PRO A 29 14.12 7.98 -5.57
N PRO A 30 14.05 8.91 -4.59
CA PRO A 30 12.92 9.81 -4.47
C PRO A 30 12.70 10.55 -5.79
N VAL A 31 11.44 10.58 -6.25
CA VAL A 31 11.03 11.32 -7.44
C VAL A 31 11.51 12.77 -7.32
N PRO A 32 12.31 13.30 -8.27
CA PRO A 32 12.81 14.67 -8.17
C PRO A 32 11.65 15.67 -8.21
N GLY A 33 11.50 16.49 -7.16
CA GLY A 33 10.68 17.71 -7.21
C GLY A 33 9.94 18.06 -5.93
N VAL A 34 9.45 17.08 -5.15
CA VAL A 34 8.79 17.32 -3.86
C VAL A 34 9.16 16.17 -2.92
N LEU A 35 9.90 16.48 -1.84
CA LEU A 35 10.20 15.51 -0.79
C LEU A 35 8.88 15.03 -0.17
N LEU A 36 8.69 13.72 -0.01
CA LEU A 36 7.53 13.17 0.68
C LEU A 36 7.40 13.71 2.11
N PRO A 37 6.18 13.75 2.66
CA PRO A 37 5.98 14.25 4.02
C PRO A 37 6.72 13.33 4.98
N LYS A 38 7.72 13.86 5.69
CA LYS A 38 8.47 13.08 6.70
C LYS A 38 7.66 12.78 7.97
N ILE A 39 6.51 13.42 8.13
CA ILE A 39 5.59 13.28 9.25
C ILE A 39 4.15 13.39 8.74
N PRO A 40 3.16 12.81 9.46
CA PRO A 40 1.75 13.01 9.17
C PRO A 40 1.34 14.48 9.03
N GLN A 41 0.58 14.75 7.98
CA GLN A 41 0.06 16.06 7.62
C GLN A 41 -1.47 16.10 7.78
N THR A 42 -2.06 17.29 7.83
CA THR A 42 -3.52 17.47 7.82
C THR A 42 -4.00 17.74 6.40
N ILE A 43 -5.16 17.18 6.05
CA ILE A 43 -5.89 17.55 4.83
C ILE A 43 -6.65 18.85 5.11
N LEU A 44 -6.31 19.90 4.38
CA LEU A 44 -6.90 21.23 4.56
C LEU A 44 -7.92 21.56 3.46
N ILE A 45 -7.77 20.95 2.30
CA ILE A 45 -8.61 21.18 1.12
C ILE A 45 -9.31 19.85 0.80
N ASP A 46 -10.62 19.91 0.57
CA ASP A 46 -11.48 18.78 0.16
C ASP A 46 -11.61 17.63 1.17
N ALA A 47 -11.67 17.96 2.46
CA ALA A 47 -11.83 16.96 3.51
C ALA A 47 -13.16 16.18 3.41
N ASP A 48 -14.23 16.82 2.92
CA ASP A 48 -15.52 16.18 2.66
C ASP A 48 -15.45 15.22 1.47
N GLN A 49 -14.84 15.62 0.34
CA GLN A 49 -14.67 14.70 -0.78
C GLN A 49 -13.70 13.56 -0.46
N LEU A 50 -12.70 13.78 0.41
CA LEU A 50 -11.86 12.71 0.93
C LEU A 50 -12.69 11.69 1.73
N SER A 51 -13.57 12.18 2.61
CA SER A 51 -14.46 11.33 3.41
C SER A 51 -15.32 10.46 2.49
N ASP A 52 -16.01 11.08 1.53
CA ASP A 52 -16.84 10.37 0.54
C ASP A 52 -16.03 9.33 -0.25
N THR A 53 -14.84 9.72 -0.72
CA THR A 53 -13.98 8.85 -1.54
C THR A 53 -13.49 7.62 -0.76
N LEU A 54 -13.14 7.78 0.52
CA LEU A 54 -12.65 6.68 1.35
C LEU A 54 -13.79 5.80 1.87
N GLU A 55 -14.87 6.40 2.38
CA GLU A 55 -16.01 5.67 2.96
C GLU A 55 -16.72 4.83 1.90
N HIS A 56 -16.92 5.38 0.70
CA HIS A 56 -17.47 4.70 -0.47
C HIS A 56 -16.39 4.11 -1.40
N GLY A 57 -15.17 3.87 -0.92
CA GLY A 57 -14.13 3.18 -1.68
C GLY A 57 -14.24 1.65 -1.56
N PRO A 58 -13.61 0.84 -2.45
CA PRO A 58 -13.65 -0.62 -2.39
C PRO A 58 -12.67 -1.18 -1.35
N TRP A 59 -12.79 -0.74 -0.11
CA TRP A 59 -11.94 -1.24 0.96
C TRP A 59 -12.38 -2.62 1.45
N VAL A 60 -11.40 -3.41 1.89
CA VAL A 60 -11.55 -4.63 2.70
C VAL A 60 -11.02 -4.34 4.11
N SER A 61 -11.57 -4.96 5.15
CA SER A 61 -11.10 -4.74 6.52
C SER A 61 -11.40 -5.92 7.44
N PRO A 62 -10.65 -6.09 8.55
CA PRO A 62 -10.91 -7.11 9.56
C PRO A 62 -12.21 -6.87 10.36
N GLY A 63 -12.87 -5.71 10.18
CA GLY A 63 -14.15 -5.40 10.82
C GLY A 63 -14.05 -5.06 12.31
N LEU A 64 -13.01 -4.31 12.70
CA LEU A 64 -12.81 -3.91 14.10
C LEU A 64 -13.58 -2.61 14.42
N ASP A 65 -13.91 -2.39 15.70
CA ASP A 65 -14.75 -1.26 16.14
C ASP A 65 -13.96 0.01 16.53
N GLY A 66 -12.63 -0.04 16.51
CA GLY A 66 -11.78 1.07 16.93
C GLY A 66 -11.50 2.11 15.84
N PRO A 67 -10.45 2.93 16.01
CA PRO A 67 -10.07 3.95 15.02
C PRO A 67 -9.84 3.33 13.64
N VAL A 68 -10.32 3.99 12.60
CA VAL A 68 -10.15 3.53 11.21
C VAL A 68 -8.85 4.09 10.63
N LEU A 69 -8.04 3.21 10.04
CA LEU A 69 -6.90 3.57 9.21
C LEU A 69 -7.13 3.06 7.79
N TYR A 70 -7.29 3.97 6.83
CA TYR A 70 -7.31 3.61 5.42
C TYR A 70 -5.88 3.49 4.90
N LYS A 71 -5.60 2.42 4.16
CA LYS A 71 -4.33 2.22 3.46
C LYS A 71 -4.59 1.94 1.99
N VAL A 72 -4.02 2.76 1.11
CA VAL A 72 -4.18 2.64 -0.34
C VAL A 72 -2.88 2.17 -0.98
N GLY A 73 -2.96 1.18 -1.86
CA GLY A 73 -1.79 0.62 -2.53
C GLY A 73 -2.11 -0.38 -3.64
N TYR A 74 -1.08 -1.06 -4.11
CA TYR A 74 -1.17 -2.16 -5.07
C TYR A 74 -0.34 -3.35 -4.57
N ARG A 75 -0.57 -4.54 -5.14
CA ARG A 75 -0.06 -5.82 -4.60
C ARG A 75 1.45 -5.89 -4.40
N SER A 76 2.20 -5.38 -5.37
CA SER A 76 3.68 -5.46 -5.42
C SER A 76 4.38 -4.19 -4.96
N CYS A 77 3.70 -3.35 -4.17
CA CYS A 77 4.27 -2.14 -3.57
C CYS A 77 5.17 -2.51 -2.37
N PRO A 78 6.50 -2.33 -2.44
CA PRO A 78 7.40 -2.78 -1.37
C PRO A 78 7.11 -2.11 -0.02
N ASP A 79 6.95 -0.78 -0.01
CA ASP A 79 6.64 0.00 1.19
C ASP A 79 5.27 -0.38 1.77
N CYS A 80 4.30 -0.73 0.92
CA CYS A 80 2.99 -1.19 1.36
C CYS A 80 3.08 -2.53 2.10
N ILE A 81 3.82 -3.48 1.52
CA ILE A 81 4.05 -4.80 2.13
C ILE A 81 4.84 -4.65 3.44
N SER A 82 5.85 -3.77 3.45
CA SER A 82 6.64 -3.47 4.64
C SER A 82 5.77 -2.95 5.77
N PHE A 83 4.97 -1.90 5.50
CA PHE A 83 4.06 -1.31 6.48
C PHE A 83 3.11 -2.34 7.10
N GLU A 84 2.46 -3.15 6.25
CA GLU A 84 1.52 -4.17 6.73
C GLU A 84 2.18 -5.19 7.64
N ARG A 85 3.32 -5.74 7.20
CA ARG A 85 4.05 -6.76 7.96
C ARG A 85 4.52 -6.23 9.31
N THR A 86 4.88 -4.95 9.41
CA THR A 86 5.42 -4.37 10.65
C THR A 86 4.34 -3.79 11.55
N GLU A 87 3.23 -3.30 11.01
CA GLU A 87 2.27 -2.49 11.77
C GLU A 87 0.88 -3.14 11.97
N PHE A 88 0.37 -3.94 11.02
CA PHE A 88 -1.04 -4.37 11.07
C PHE A 88 -1.35 -5.21 12.31
N SER A 89 -0.49 -6.17 12.66
CA SER A 89 -0.72 -7.03 13.84
C SER A 89 -0.90 -6.22 15.12
N ASP A 90 -0.07 -5.20 15.35
CA ASP A 90 -0.18 -4.36 16.55
C ASP A 90 -1.37 -3.41 16.48
N MET A 91 -1.66 -2.89 15.28
CA MET A 91 -2.83 -2.04 15.04
C MET A 91 -4.12 -2.81 15.36
N HIS A 92 -4.25 -4.04 14.86
CA HIS A 92 -5.40 -4.89 15.13
C HIS A 92 -5.50 -5.26 16.61
N ALA A 93 -4.37 -5.58 17.26
CA ALA A 93 -4.33 -5.84 18.70
C ALA A 93 -4.76 -4.61 19.53
N ALA A 94 -4.53 -3.39 19.03
CA ALA A 94 -5.02 -2.15 19.62
C ALA A 94 -6.45 -1.77 19.18
N GLY A 95 -7.12 -2.61 18.39
CA GLY A 95 -8.49 -2.40 17.91
C GLY A 95 -8.63 -1.49 16.69
N VAL A 96 -7.53 -1.06 16.05
CA VAL A 96 -7.56 -0.21 14.85
C VAL A 96 -8.09 -1.00 13.65
N ASP A 97 -9.17 -0.52 13.03
CA ASP A 97 -9.75 -1.09 11.83
C ASP A 97 -8.96 -0.64 10.58
N THR A 98 -8.09 -1.51 10.06
CA THR A 98 -7.31 -1.21 8.86
C THR A 98 -8.13 -1.49 7.60
N ARG A 99 -8.57 -0.43 6.92
CA ARG A 99 -9.33 -0.51 5.66
C ARG A 99 -8.40 -0.40 4.47
N VAL A 100 -8.18 -1.51 3.78
CA VAL A 100 -7.25 -1.56 2.65
C VAL A 100 -7.97 -1.36 1.33
N ILE A 101 -7.56 -0.33 0.58
CA ILE A 101 -8.02 -0.07 -0.78
C ILE A 101 -6.91 -0.48 -1.74
N LEU A 102 -7.14 -1.55 -2.49
CA LEU A 102 -6.25 -2.01 -3.54
C LEU A 102 -6.69 -1.50 -4.91
N TYR A 103 -5.73 -1.13 -5.74
CA TYR A 103 -5.99 -0.82 -7.15
C TYR A 103 -4.99 -1.53 -8.07
N ALA A 104 -5.48 -1.99 -9.22
CA ALA A 104 -4.63 -2.59 -10.23
C ALA A 104 -4.04 -1.48 -11.11
N ARG A 105 -2.70 -1.39 -11.17
CA ARG A 105 -2.03 -0.40 -12.04
C ARG A 105 -2.39 -0.64 -13.51
N ARG A 106 -2.86 0.38 -14.22
CA ARG A 106 -3.34 0.24 -15.62
C ARG A 106 -2.29 -0.32 -16.59
N LYS A 107 -1.00 0.03 -16.40
CA LYS A 107 0.12 -0.42 -17.25
C LYS A 107 0.97 -1.54 -16.65
N PHE A 108 0.86 -1.80 -15.34
CA PHE A 108 1.83 -2.62 -14.59
C PHE A 108 1.18 -3.73 -13.76
N SER A 109 -0.10 -4.03 -14.01
CA SER A 109 -0.78 -5.15 -13.35
C SER A 109 -0.80 -6.39 -14.25
N THR A 110 -0.73 -7.57 -13.64
CA THR A 110 -0.91 -8.85 -14.33
C THR A 110 -2.39 -9.20 -14.46
N ALA A 111 -2.75 -10.12 -15.38
CA ALA A 111 -4.14 -10.58 -15.48
C ALA A 111 -4.65 -11.26 -14.19
N PRO A 112 -3.86 -12.14 -13.54
CA PRO A 112 -4.26 -12.71 -12.24
C PRO A 112 -4.43 -11.66 -11.13
N GLU A 113 -3.55 -10.65 -11.07
CA GLU A 113 -3.68 -9.56 -10.09
C GLU A 113 -4.99 -8.77 -10.29
N ARG A 114 -5.32 -8.44 -11.55
CA ARG A 114 -6.58 -7.75 -11.86
C ARG A 114 -7.80 -8.58 -11.46
N ALA A 115 -7.75 -9.90 -11.63
CA ALA A 115 -8.85 -10.78 -11.26
C ALA A 115 -9.08 -10.81 -9.75
N VAL A 116 -8.02 -10.90 -8.93
CA VAL A 116 -8.14 -10.86 -7.46
C VAL A 116 -8.59 -9.48 -6.97
N ILE A 117 -8.04 -8.39 -7.53
CA ILE A 117 -8.46 -7.03 -7.14
C ILE A 117 -9.94 -6.79 -7.47
N ALA A 118 -10.43 -7.27 -8.61
CA ALA A 118 -11.86 -7.19 -8.93
C ALA A 118 -12.72 -7.96 -7.92
N ASP A 119 -12.24 -9.11 -7.46
CA ASP A 119 -12.93 -9.94 -6.46
C ASP A 119 -12.99 -9.21 -5.11
N LEU A 120 -11.85 -8.76 -4.60
CA LEU A 120 -11.75 -7.99 -3.36
C LEU A 120 -12.63 -6.74 -3.38
N ALA A 121 -12.65 -6.01 -4.49
CA ALA A 121 -13.47 -4.80 -4.62
C ALA A 121 -14.98 -5.11 -4.65
N CYS A 122 -15.39 -6.23 -5.25
CA CYS A 122 -16.79 -6.64 -5.30
C CYS A 122 -17.29 -7.23 -3.98
N THR A 123 -16.51 -8.11 -3.35
CA THR A 123 -16.96 -8.89 -2.17
C THR A 123 -16.60 -8.21 -0.85
N ARG A 124 -15.50 -7.45 -0.84
CA ARG A 124 -14.94 -6.80 0.36
C ARG A 124 -14.58 -7.79 1.46
N GLU A 125 -14.26 -9.03 1.09
CA GLU A 125 -13.92 -10.11 2.01
C GLU A 125 -12.45 -10.06 2.46
N TRP A 126 -12.25 -9.84 3.77
CA TRP A 126 -10.93 -9.84 4.40
C TRP A 126 -10.14 -11.16 4.29
N PRO A 127 -10.76 -12.35 4.42
CA PRO A 127 -9.99 -13.60 4.31
C PRO A 127 -9.36 -13.81 2.92
N ILE A 128 -9.92 -13.23 1.86
CA ILE A 128 -9.30 -13.24 0.52
C ILE A 128 -8.04 -12.38 0.55
N TYR A 129 -8.13 -11.18 1.15
CA TYR A 129 -7.00 -10.26 1.28
C TYR A 129 -5.85 -10.88 2.08
N GLU A 130 -6.14 -11.42 3.27
CA GLU A 130 -5.14 -12.02 4.14
C GLU A 130 -4.37 -13.13 3.43
N ARG A 131 -5.09 -14.09 2.82
CA ARG A 131 -4.46 -15.19 2.07
C ARG A 131 -3.62 -14.68 0.90
N TRP A 132 -4.10 -13.67 0.18
CA TRP A 132 -3.38 -13.13 -0.98
C TRP A 132 -2.11 -12.37 -0.60
N MET A 133 -2.10 -11.73 0.57
CA MET A 133 -0.94 -10.99 1.09
C MET A 133 0.02 -11.86 1.90
N SER A 134 -0.44 -12.95 2.52
CA SER A 134 0.42 -13.90 3.25
C SER A 134 1.26 -14.77 2.33
N ASP A 135 0.75 -15.08 1.15
CA ASP A 135 1.46 -15.87 0.15
C ASP A 135 2.59 -15.07 -0.50
N VAL A 136 3.66 -15.77 -0.87
CA VAL A 136 4.68 -15.20 -1.77
C VAL A 136 4.02 -14.77 -3.08
N GLU A 137 4.51 -13.67 -3.67
CA GLU A 137 3.90 -13.13 -4.88
C GLU A 137 3.82 -14.21 -5.98
N GLY A 138 2.61 -14.46 -6.47
CA GLY A 138 2.34 -15.49 -7.47
C GLY A 138 1.89 -16.85 -6.92
N ALA A 139 2.18 -17.20 -5.66
CA ALA A 139 1.79 -18.51 -5.09
C ALA A 139 0.29 -18.68 -4.91
N TYR A 140 -0.43 -17.59 -4.60
CA TYR A 140 -1.88 -17.61 -4.39
C TYR A 140 -2.65 -18.32 -5.50
N TYR A 141 -2.27 -18.07 -6.75
CA TYR A 141 -2.97 -18.64 -7.91
C TYR A 141 -2.78 -20.15 -8.04
N PHE A 142 -1.67 -20.68 -7.56
CA PHE A 142 -1.42 -22.12 -7.55
C PHE A 142 -2.23 -22.81 -6.45
N ASN A 143 -2.40 -22.16 -5.31
CA ASN A 143 -3.09 -22.74 -4.15
C ASN A 143 -4.62 -22.60 -4.24
N TYR A 144 -5.11 -21.48 -4.75
CA TYR A 144 -6.54 -21.11 -4.70
C TYR A 144 -7.16 -20.91 -6.08
N GLY A 145 -6.38 -21.04 -7.15
CA GLY A 145 -6.80 -20.74 -8.51
C GLY A 145 -6.84 -19.23 -8.82
N VAL A 146 -7.06 -18.90 -10.09
CA VAL A 146 -7.25 -17.52 -10.53
C VAL A 146 -8.76 -17.23 -10.59
N PRO A 147 -9.26 -16.18 -9.92
CA PRO A 147 -10.66 -15.77 -10.06
C PRO A 147 -11.00 -15.45 -11.53
N PRO A 148 -12.29 -15.43 -11.91
CA PRO A 148 -12.68 -15.06 -13.26
C PRO A 148 -12.10 -13.70 -13.68
N ALA A 149 -11.69 -13.58 -14.93
CA ALA A 149 -11.13 -12.34 -15.45
C ALA A 149 -12.15 -11.19 -15.33
N PRO A 150 -11.74 -9.94 -15.05
CA PRO A 150 -12.66 -8.81 -14.88
C PRO A 150 -13.59 -8.59 -16.08
N GLU A 151 -13.12 -8.88 -17.29
CA GLU A 151 -13.84 -8.70 -18.56
C GLU A 151 -14.99 -9.70 -18.76
N THR A 152 -15.08 -10.74 -17.92
CA THR A 152 -16.15 -11.75 -17.99
C THR A 152 -17.53 -11.20 -17.62
N SER A 153 -17.61 -10.06 -16.93
CA SER A 153 -18.89 -9.38 -16.65
C SER A 153 -18.72 -7.88 -16.47
N LYS A 154 -19.80 -7.13 -16.74
CA LYS A 154 -19.85 -5.68 -16.49
C LYS A 154 -19.58 -5.35 -15.02
N GLN A 155 -20.08 -6.15 -14.10
CA GLN A 155 -19.90 -5.94 -12.66
C GLN A 155 -18.43 -6.08 -12.25
N ARG A 156 -17.74 -7.15 -12.65
CA ARG A 156 -16.32 -7.35 -12.30
C ARG A 156 -15.42 -6.29 -12.93
N SER A 157 -15.71 -5.91 -14.17
CA SER A 157 -15.02 -4.79 -14.83
C SER A 157 -15.19 -3.48 -14.06
N ALA A 158 -16.40 -3.20 -13.55
CA ALA A 158 -16.66 -2.03 -12.71
C ALA A 158 -15.95 -2.10 -11.35
N CYS A 159 -15.93 -3.27 -10.68
CA CYS A 159 -15.21 -3.45 -9.42
C CYS A 159 -13.70 -3.21 -9.59
N LEU A 160 -13.09 -3.71 -10.67
CA LEU A 160 -11.69 -3.41 -10.99
C LEU A 160 -11.44 -1.91 -11.14
N GLU A 161 -12.32 -1.21 -11.86
CA GLU A 161 -12.15 0.22 -12.16
C GLU A 161 -12.45 1.10 -10.94
N TRP A 162 -13.33 0.69 -10.04
CA TRP A 162 -13.68 1.41 -8.81
C TRP A 162 -12.44 1.76 -7.98
N GLY A 163 -11.52 0.79 -7.77
CA GLY A 163 -10.28 1.04 -7.03
C GLY A 163 -9.37 2.06 -7.73
N ARG A 164 -9.32 2.05 -9.07
CA ARG A 164 -8.53 3.01 -9.85
C ARG A 164 -9.13 4.42 -9.80
N ILE A 165 -10.46 4.53 -9.90
CA ILE A 165 -11.18 5.80 -9.76
C ILE A 165 -10.93 6.40 -8.38
N VAL A 166 -11.03 5.60 -7.32
CA VAL A 166 -10.74 6.04 -5.95
C VAL A 166 -9.30 6.52 -5.83
N ARG A 167 -8.31 5.75 -6.32
CA ARG A 167 -6.91 6.19 -6.33
C ARG A 167 -6.72 7.51 -7.09
N ASP A 168 -7.36 7.67 -8.24
CA ASP A 168 -7.21 8.88 -9.06
C ASP A 168 -7.84 10.10 -8.37
N ARG A 169 -9.00 9.95 -7.72
CA ARG A 169 -9.63 11.00 -6.90
C ARG A 169 -8.77 11.38 -5.70
N LEU A 170 -8.24 10.40 -4.96
CA LEU A 170 -7.30 10.67 -3.88
C LEU A 170 -6.07 11.41 -4.40
N GLY A 171 -5.56 11.03 -5.58
CA GLY A 171 -4.44 11.73 -6.22
C GLY A 171 -4.71 13.21 -6.49
N GLN A 172 -5.94 13.54 -6.92
CA GLN A 172 -6.36 14.92 -7.13
C GLN A 172 -6.48 15.70 -5.82
N ILE A 173 -7.07 15.09 -4.77
CA ILE A 173 -7.17 15.68 -3.43
C ILE A 173 -5.76 15.97 -2.88
N MET A 174 -4.85 14.99 -2.98
CA MET A 174 -3.47 15.15 -2.54
C MET A 174 -2.76 16.27 -3.29
N ALA A 175 -2.91 16.34 -4.61
CA ALA A 175 -2.29 17.37 -5.43
C ALA A 175 -2.76 18.78 -5.06
N ARG A 176 -4.06 18.95 -4.75
CA ARG A 176 -4.61 20.24 -4.27
C ARG A 176 -4.10 20.61 -2.88
N ASN A 177 -3.75 19.63 -2.07
CA ASN A 177 -3.05 19.83 -0.78
C ASN A 177 -1.53 19.95 -0.93
N GLY A 178 -0.99 20.01 -2.16
CA GLY A 178 0.44 20.24 -2.43
C GLY A 178 1.31 18.98 -2.49
N TRP A 179 0.71 17.79 -2.58
CA TRP A 179 1.43 16.51 -2.53
C TRP A 179 1.14 15.63 -3.74
N ASN A 180 2.19 15.05 -4.32
CA ASN A 180 2.02 13.94 -5.26
C ASN A 180 1.63 12.68 -4.48
N MET A 181 0.61 11.97 -4.96
CA MET A 181 0.18 10.75 -4.30
C MET A 181 1.17 9.61 -4.55
N GLU A 182 1.80 9.17 -3.47
CA GLU A 182 2.63 7.97 -3.39
C GLU A 182 1.96 6.91 -2.52
N VAL A 183 2.44 5.67 -2.58
CA VAL A 183 1.89 4.55 -1.80
C VAL A 183 2.96 3.89 -0.92
N PRO A 184 2.62 3.42 0.30
CA PRO A 184 1.29 3.41 0.88
C PRO A 184 0.81 4.82 1.21
N ALA A 185 -0.42 5.13 0.79
CA ALA A 185 -1.10 6.35 1.21
C ALA A 185 -2.01 5.98 2.38
N LEU A 186 -1.73 6.57 3.52
CA LEU A 186 -2.40 6.29 4.78
C LEU A 186 -3.30 7.47 5.13
N PHE A 187 -4.54 7.21 5.53
CA PHE A 187 -5.50 8.24 5.92
C PHE A 187 -6.26 7.82 7.18
N TRP A 188 -6.39 8.73 8.15
CA TRP A 188 -7.16 8.50 9.38
C TRP A 188 -7.71 9.82 9.93
N LYS A 189 -8.67 9.75 10.84
CA LYS A 189 -9.09 10.91 11.63
C LYS A 189 -8.31 10.94 12.94
N ASN A 190 -7.73 12.09 13.31
CA ASN A 190 -7.13 12.26 14.63
C ASN A 190 -8.23 12.44 15.71
N LYS A 191 -7.83 12.63 16.96
CA LYS A 191 -8.76 12.86 18.09
C LYS A 191 -9.61 14.13 17.96
N ALA A 192 -9.17 15.11 17.16
CA ALA A 192 -9.92 16.32 16.86
C ALA A 192 -10.92 16.13 15.69
N GLY A 193 -10.94 14.94 15.06
CA GLY A 193 -11.78 14.63 13.91
C GLY A 193 -11.20 15.11 12.57
N GLU A 194 -9.99 15.67 12.56
CA GLU A 194 -9.34 16.15 11.35
C GLU A 194 -8.76 14.98 10.55
N TRP A 195 -8.89 15.05 9.22
CA TRP A 195 -8.24 14.09 8.34
C TRP A 195 -6.74 14.30 8.32
N ARG A 196 -6.03 13.21 8.58
CA ARG A 196 -4.59 13.10 8.56
C ARG A 196 -4.18 12.20 7.43
N PHE A 197 -3.00 12.46 6.88
CA PHE A 197 -2.40 11.57 5.91
C PHE A 197 -0.90 11.41 6.10
N PHE A 198 -0.40 10.29 5.60
CA PHE A 198 1.02 10.00 5.46
C PHE A 198 1.28 9.21 4.18
N LEU A 199 2.38 9.51 3.49
CA LEU A 199 2.75 8.86 2.23
C LEU A 199 4.11 8.19 2.40
N GLY A 200 4.16 6.86 2.33
CA GLY A 200 5.38 6.06 2.47
C GLY A 200 5.44 5.21 3.75
N ASP A 201 6.63 4.70 4.08
CA ASP A 201 6.88 3.75 5.18
C ASP A 201 7.98 4.22 6.17
N ASP A 202 8.12 5.52 6.42
CA ASP A 202 9.16 6.05 7.31
C ASP A 202 8.88 5.73 8.80
N GLU A 203 9.92 5.30 9.52
CA GLU A 203 9.86 4.95 10.95
C GLU A 203 9.35 6.08 11.85
N ARG A 204 9.71 7.34 11.57
CA ARG A 204 9.19 8.49 12.30
C ARG A 204 7.70 8.66 12.01
N GLY A 205 7.30 8.50 10.75
CA GLY A 205 5.89 8.50 10.33
C GLY A 205 5.07 7.47 11.09
N LYS A 206 5.53 6.21 11.12
CA LYS A 206 4.90 5.10 11.85
C LYS A 206 4.67 5.43 13.32
N ARG A 207 5.70 5.90 14.04
CA ARG A 207 5.57 6.26 15.47
C ARG A 207 4.50 7.32 15.71
N LEU A 208 4.38 8.30 14.81
CA LEU A 208 3.38 9.36 14.91
C LEU A 208 1.97 8.82 14.63
N ILE A 209 1.81 7.98 13.62
CA ILE A 209 0.55 7.28 13.30
C ILE A 209 0.11 6.43 14.49
N ARG A 210 0.99 5.58 15.03
CA ARG A 210 0.73 4.75 16.21
C ARG A 210 0.21 5.58 17.38
N ARG A 211 0.87 6.69 17.68
CA ARG A 211 0.46 7.59 18.76
C ARG A 211 -0.92 8.23 18.52
N GLU A 212 -1.22 8.65 17.30
CA GLU A 212 -2.53 9.25 16.97
C GLU A 212 -3.66 8.21 17.01
N LEU A 213 -3.37 6.95 16.67
CA LEU A 213 -4.32 5.83 16.69
C LEU A 213 -4.40 5.07 18.03
N GLY A 214 -3.59 5.44 19.02
CA GLY A 214 -3.59 4.78 20.34
C GLY A 214 -2.88 3.42 20.38
N VAL A 215 -2.02 3.14 19.40
CA VAL A 215 -1.20 1.93 19.36
C VAL A 215 0.06 2.12 20.23
N PRO A 216 0.43 1.15 21.09
CA PRO A 216 1.66 1.22 21.89
C PRO A 216 2.91 1.50 21.04
N LEU A 217 3.85 2.32 21.52
CA LEU A 217 5.09 2.57 20.78
C LEU A 217 6.07 1.39 20.90
N LYS A 218 6.88 1.19 19.85
CA LYS A 218 8.05 0.29 19.84
C LYS A 218 9.32 1.06 20.15
#